data_AF-A0A6G3DD38-F1
#
_entry.id   AF-A0A6G3DD38-F1
#
_cell.length_a   1.000
_cell.length_b   1.000
_cell.length_c   1.000
_cell.angle_alpha   90.00
_cell.angle_beta   90.00
_cell.angle_gamma   90.00
#
_symmetry.space_group_name_H-M   'P 1'
#
loop_
_entity.id
_entity.type
_entity.pdbx_description
1 polymer ?
#
loop_
_entity_poly.entity_id
_entity_poly.type
_entity_poly.pdbx_seq_one_letter_code
_entity_poly.pdbx_strand_id
1 'polypeptide(L)'
;AALAPSPSATPETLPSSAESAPVEQPQIEQPPATQEPEKDNGGGDGGDKGGGESKKPAKPAVKPVVPAENILLRNTTSNMCAELPGREKGELDGPVQQAVCDDTDGDNQIWNLEVKYEKGGPGGAALFQIRNIKDKFCMDLPYHGAAAVGTPVTEFTCDSTTATDNQLWWIDKQESGDYWIRNFSSNQKCLGVEGANGGALFSKMVLDNCSNVDDQEWKIIHPNKG
;
A
#
# COMPACT_ATOMS: atom_id res chain seq x y z
N ALA A 1 57.67 17.16 43.21
CA ALA A 1 56.90 18.38 43.59
C ALA A 1 55.73 18.54 42.61
N ALA A 2 54.71 19.31 42.98
CA ALA A 2 53.46 19.52 42.20
C ALA A 2 53.73 20.18 40.82
N LEU A 3 52.82 20.27 39.83
CA LEU A 3 51.34 20.43 39.75
C LEU A 3 50.80 19.67 38.50
N ALA A 4 49.50 19.46 38.22
CA ALA A 4 48.20 19.67 38.92
C ALA A 4 47.11 18.78 38.25
N PRO A 5 45.93 18.57 38.87
CA PRO A 5 44.75 17.96 38.23
C PRO A 5 43.94 18.97 37.40
N SER A 6 43.17 18.49 36.43
CA SER A 6 42.12 19.27 35.72
C SER A 6 40.78 18.51 35.72
N PRO A 7 39.63 19.20 35.64
CA PRO A 7 38.45 18.80 36.41
C PRO A 7 37.34 18.10 35.61
N SER A 8 36.45 17.42 36.35
CA SER A 8 35.13 17.04 35.86
C SER A 8 34.31 18.26 35.47
N ALA A 9 33.58 18.16 34.35
CA ALA A 9 32.44 19.02 34.05
C ALA A 9 31.14 18.22 34.27
N THR A 10 30.21 18.80 35.03
CA THR A 10 28.85 18.31 35.27
C THR A 10 27.96 18.45 34.02
N PRO A 11 26.84 17.70 33.93
CA PRO A 11 25.95 17.76 32.76
C PRO A 11 25.18 19.07 32.69
N GLU A 12 25.09 19.65 31.49
CA GLU A 12 24.23 20.81 31.24
C GLU A 12 22.76 20.36 31.11
N THR A 13 21.94 20.78 32.06
CA THR A 13 20.48 20.77 31.94
C THR A 13 20.02 21.93 31.07
N LEU A 14 19.38 21.66 29.93
CA LEU A 14 18.64 22.66 29.15
C LEU A 14 17.14 22.66 29.55
N PRO A 15 16.46 23.82 29.46
CA PRO A 15 15.22 24.07 30.21
C PRO A 15 13.93 23.54 29.55
N SER A 16 12.91 23.41 30.39
CA SER A 16 11.53 23.04 30.03
C SER A 16 10.73 24.20 29.42
N SER A 17 9.73 23.81 28.63
CA SER A 17 8.52 24.57 28.24
C SER A 17 8.68 25.80 27.33
N ALA A 18 8.19 25.63 26.11
CA ALA A 18 7.43 26.66 25.41
C ALA A 18 6.08 26.04 24.98
N GLU A 19 5.03 26.34 25.76
CA GLU A 19 3.65 26.06 25.35
C GLU A 19 3.27 26.99 24.18
N SER A 20 2.50 26.50 23.21
CA SER A 20 2.03 27.31 22.08
C SER A 20 0.58 26.97 21.74
N ALA A 21 -0.16 28.02 21.42
CA ALA A 21 -1.62 28.07 21.50
C ALA A 21 -2.36 27.21 20.45
N PRO A 22 -3.67 26.93 20.63
CA PRO A 22 -4.46 26.14 19.70
C PRO A 22 -4.53 26.79 18.31
N VAL A 23 -4.29 26.00 17.27
CA VAL A 23 -4.51 26.43 15.88
C VAL A 23 -6.00 26.30 15.54
N GLU A 24 -6.59 27.39 15.08
CA GLU A 24 -8.00 27.48 14.71
C GLU A 24 -8.30 26.60 13.48
N GLN A 25 -9.30 25.72 13.59
CA GLN A 25 -9.67 24.80 12.51
C GLN A 25 -10.46 25.53 11.41
N PRO A 26 -10.07 25.46 10.13
CA PRO A 26 -10.92 25.90 9.03
C PRO A 26 -12.21 25.06 9.00
N GLN A 27 -13.36 25.74 9.04
CA GLN A 27 -14.66 25.06 9.01
C GLN A 27 -14.91 24.42 7.64
N ILE A 28 -15.42 23.19 7.65
CA ILE A 28 -15.76 22.44 6.43
C ILE A 28 -17.04 23.06 5.83
N GLU A 29 -16.92 23.66 4.64
CA GLU A 29 -18.07 24.06 3.85
C GLU A 29 -18.76 22.81 3.27
N GLN A 30 -20.02 22.59 3.65
CA GLN A 30 -20.83 21.48 3.14
C GLN A 30 -21.32 21.78 1.71
N PRO A 31 -21.19 20.85 0.75
CA PRO A 31 -21.89 20.94 -0.53
C PRO A 31 -23.41 20.88 -0.32
N PRO A 32 -24.22 21.68 -1.05
CA PRO A 32 -25.67 21.65 -0.92
C PRO A 32 -26.26 20.32 -1.43
N ALA A 33 -27.27 19.82 -0.71
CA ALA A 33 -27.97 18.59 -1.05
C ALA A 33 -28.63 18.69 -2.44
N THR A 34 -28.35 17.70 -3.31
CA THR A 34 -29.03 17.56 -4.60
C THR A 34 -30.28 16.71 -4.42
N GLN A 35 -31.38 17.13 -5.02
CA GLN A 35 -32.72 16.56 -4.81
C GLN A 35 -32.91 15.26 -5.60
N GLU A 36 -33.51 14.24 -4.98
CA GLU A 36 -34.06 13.08 -5.70
C GLU A 36 -35.32 13.49 -6.49
N PRO A 37 -35.49 13.05 -7.74
CA PRO A 37 -36.80 13.01 -8.38
C PRO A 37 -37.56 11.72 -8.00
N GLU A 38 -38.88 11.84 -7.91
CA GLU A 38 -39.77 10.87 -7.28
C GLU A 38 -39.99 9.57 -8.07
N LYS A 39 -40.50 8.55 -7.38
CA LYS A 39 -40.98 7.29 -7.96
C LYS A 39 -42.28 7.54 -8.72
N ASP A 40 -42.38 7.03 -9.96
CA ASP A 40 -43.67 6.76 -10.59
C ASP A 40 -43.88 5.24 -10.73
N ASN A 41 -45.13 4.81 -10.54
CA ASN A 41 -45.52 3.43 -10.28
C ASN A 41 -46.65 3.05 -11.25
N GLY A 42 -46.29 2.74 -12.50
CA GLY A 42 -47.23 2.36 -13.57
C GLY A 42 -47.19 0.87 -13.89
N GLY A 43 -48.13 0.09 -13.34
CA GLY A 43 -48.29 -1.33 -13.69
C GLY A 43 -49.09 -1.55 -14.98
N GLY A 44 -48.76 -2.62 -15.72
CA GLY A 44 -49.49 -3.05 -16.91
C GLY A 44 -49.12 -4.48 -17.32
N ASP A 45 -50.10 -5.38 -17.25
CA ASP A 45 -50.01 -6.81 -17.63
C ASP A 45 -50.05 -7.00 -19.16
N GLY A 46 -49.52 -8.11 -19.68
CA GLY A 46 -49.59 -8.43 -21.12
C GLY A 46 -48.57 -9.46 -21.62
N GLY A 47 -48.95 -10.75 -21.57
CA GLY A 47 -48.06 -11.88 -21.80
C GLY A 47 -47.53 -12.20 -23.22
N ASP A 48 -46.57 -13.14 -23.18
CA ASP A 48 -46.20 -14.17 -24.16
C ASP A 48 -45.90 -13.79 -25.63
N LYS A 49 -44.61 -13.88 -25.99
CA LYS A 49 -44.14 -14.81 -27.04
C LYS A 49 -42.62 -14.97 -27.07
N GLY A 50 -42.17 -16.20 -27.25
CA GLY A 50 -40.74 -16.53 -27.27
C GLY A 50 -40.00 -16.08 -28.53
N GLY A 51 -38.77 -15.62 -28.33
CA GLY A 51 -37.74 -15.49 -29.36
C GLY A 51 -36.42 -15.97 -28.78
N GLY A 52 -35.82 -16.99 -29.38
CA GLY A 52 -34.60 -17.60 -28.86
C GLY A 52 -33.37 -16.72 -29.07
N GLU A 53 -33.05 -15.86 -28.10
CA GLU A 53 -31.76 -15.18 -28.09
C GLU A 53 -30.64 -16.21 -27.93
N SER A 54 -29.77 -16.27 -28.94
CA SER A 54 -28.54 -17.05 -28.89
C SER A 54 -27.68 -16.51 -27.76
N LYS A 55 -27.52 -17.30 -26.69
CA LYS A 55 -26.70 -16.93 -25.53
C LYS A 55 -25.30 -16.54 -25.98
N LYS A 56 -25.02 -15.24 -26.00
CA LYS A 56 -23.66 -14.69 -26.12
C LYS A 56 -22.79 -15.42 -25.09
N PRO A 57 -21.68 -16.06 -25.49
CA PRO A 57 -20.84 -16.78 -24.54
C PRO A 57 -20.40 -15.82 -23.44
N ALA A 58 -20.68 -16.19 -22.19
CA ALA A 58 -20.27 -15.40 -21.04
C ALA A 58 -18.75 -15.22 -21.10
N LYS A 59 -18.26 -13.98 -21.03
CA LYS A 59 -16.82 -13.74 -20.84
C LYS A 59 -16.41 -14.48 -19.56
N PRO A 60 -15.28 -15.22 -19.56
CA PRO A 60 -14.78 -15.85 -18.34
C PRO A 60 -14.68 -14.81 -17.23
N ALA A 61 -15.20 -15.15 -16.04
CA ALA A 61 -15.02 -14.30 -14.88
C ALA A 61 -13.52 -14.15 -14.61
N VAL A 62 -13.02 -12.92 -14.65
CA VAL A 62 -11.63 -12.62 -14.31
C VAL A 62 -11.44 -12.98 -12.85
N LYS A 63 -10.50 -13.88 -12.55
CA LYS A 63 -10.17 -14.23 -11.17
C LYS A 63 -9.64 -12.98 -10.45
N PRO A 64 -10.05 -12.71 -9.20
CA PRO A 64 -9.42 -11.67 -8.38
C PRO A 64 -7.91 -11.89 -8.28
N VAL A 65 -7.15 -10.79 -8.22
CA VAL A 65 -5.69 -10.81 -8.00
C VAL A 65 -5.32 -10.70 -6.50
N VAL A 66 -6.34 -10.60 -5.63
CA VAL A 66 -6.25 -10.57 -4.17
C VAL A 66 -7.36 -11.49 -3.63
N PRO A 67 -7.09 -12.34 -2.61
CA PRO A 67 -5.78 -12.63 -2.02
C PRO A 67 -4.82 -13.28 -3.02
N ALA A 68 -3.53 -13.18 -2.74
CA ALA A 68 -2.47 -13.85 -3.49
C ALA A 68 -1.37 -14.31 -2.53
N GLU A 69 -0.71 -15.42 -2.84
CA GLU A 69 0.34 -16.01 -2.01
C GLU A 69 1.56 -16.35 -2.86
N ASN A 70 2.75 -16.20 -2.26
CA ASN A 70 4.04 -16.47 -2.90
C ASN A 70 4.18 -15.69 -4.22
N ILE A 71 4.04 -14.37 -4.17
CA ILE A 71 4.15 -13.49 -5.34
C ILE A 71 5.43 -12.63 -5.32
N LEU A 72 5.90 -12.26 -6.50
CA LEU A 72 6.76 -11.11 -6.71
C LEU A 72 5.91 -9.87 -6.98
N LEU A 73 6.28 -8.76 -6.35
CA LEU A 73 5.79 -7.42 -6.67
C LEU A 73 6.82 -6.75 -7.57
N ARG A 74 6.59 -6.76 -8.88
CA ARG A 74 7.53 -6.23 -9.88
C ARG A 74 7.09 -4.84 -10.35
N ASN A 75 7.96 -3.86 -10.20
CA ASN A 75 7.74 -2.51 -10.70
C ASN A 75 7.70 -2.50 -12.24
N THR A 76 6.74 -1.80 -12.86
CA THR A 76 6.60 -1.78 -14.32
C THR A 76 7.69 -0.97 -15.02
N THR A 77 8.16 0.09 -14.37
CA THR A 77 9.13 1.05 -14.91
C THR A 77 10.56 0.55 -14.71
N SER A 78 10.97 0.28 -13.46
CA SER A 78 12.33 -0.20 -13.16
C SER A 78 12.56 -1.66 -13.55
N ASN A 79 11.49 -2.44 -13.74
CA ASN A 79 11.51 -3.88 -14.01
C ASN A 79 12.16 -4.72 -12.88
N MET A 80 12.41 -4.12 -11.72
CA MET A 80 12.90 -4.74 -10.48
C MET A 80 11.74 -5.15 -9.56
N CYS A 81 12.03 -5.95 -8.55
CA CYS A 81 11.06 -6.48 -7.59
C CYS A 81 11.28 -5.91 -6.18
N ALA A 82 10.20 -5.76 -5.41
CA ALA A 82 10.27 -5.36 -4.02
C ALA A 82 10.94 -6.46 -3.18
N GLU A 83 11.97 -6.07 -2.42
CA GLU A 83 12.85 -6.94 -1.63
C GLU A 83 13.17 -6.34 -0.26
N LEU A 84 13.91 -7.10 0.54
CA LEU A 84 14.54 -6.64 1.77
C LEU A 84 16.07 -6.60 1.58
N PRO A 85 16.81 -5.76 2.32
CA PRO A 85 18.27 -5.69 2.22
C PRO A 85 18.98 -7.04 2.40
N GLY A 86 19.70 -7.47 1.35
CA GLY A 86 20.39 -8.76 1.33
C GLY A 86 19.49 -9.87 0.79
N ARG A 87 19.67 -11.11 1.26
CA ARG A 87 18.86 -12.28 0.84
C ARG A 87 18.18 -13.02 1.97
N GLU A 88 18.58 -12.72 3.20
CA GLU A 88 18.03 -13.36 4.39
C GLU A 88 16.79 -12.61 4.87
N LYS A 89 16.31 -12.96 6.06
CA LYS A 89 15.30 -12.19 6.79
C LYS A 89 15.70 -10.72 6.89
N GLY A 90 14.72 -9.82 6.81
CA GLY A 90 14.89 -8.43 7.15
C GLY A 90 15.05 -8.20 8.66
N GLU A 91 15.03 -6.94 9.04
CA GLU A 91 15.07 -6.47 10.43
C GLU A 91 13.79 -5.68 10.72
N LEU A 92 13.34 -5.66 11.98
CA LEU A 92 12.21 -4.82 12.38
C LEU A 92 12.55 -3.35 12.14
N ASP A 93 11.61 -2.59 11.59
CA ASP A 93 11.80 -1.21 11.07
C ASP A 93 12.83 -1.10 9.92
N GLY A 94 13.25 -2.23 9.35
CA GLY A 94 14.10 -2.30 8.15
C GLY A 94 13.39 -1.76 6.91
N PRO A 95 14.11 -1.20 5.92
CA PRO A 95 13.49 -0.67 4.71
C PRO A 95 13.05 -1.80 3.78
N VAL A 96 11.93 -1.61 3.09
CA VAL A 96 11.65 -2.33 1.84
C VAL A 96 12.36 -1.58 0.70
N GLN A 97 13.03 -2.28 -0.19
CA GLN A 97 13.76 -1.70 -1.33
C GLN A 97 13.49 -2.49 -2.62
N GLN A 98 14.16 -2.15 -3.72
CA GLN A 98 14.06 -2.93 -4.96
C GLN A 98 15.39 -3.52 -5.43
N ALA A 99 15.33 -4.70 -6.04
CA ALA A 99 16.44 -5.24 -6.81
C ALA A 99 16.01 -6.13 -7.99
N VAL A 100 16.99 -6.68 -8.68
CA VAL A 100 16.79 -7.67 -9.74
C VAL A 100 15.91 -8.80 -9.20
N CYS A 101 14.80 -9.06 -9.88
CA CYS A 101 13.85 -10.09 -9.51
C CYS A 101 14.49 -11.48 -9.48
N ASP A 102 14.39 -12.17 -8.35
CA ASP A 102 14.67 -13.60 -8.20
C ASP A 102 13.33 -14.35 -8.08
N ASP A 103 13.05 -15.28 -8.99
CA ASP A 103 11.80 -16.06 -9.01
C ASP A 103 11.90 -17.41 -8.27
N THR A 104 12.93 -17.58 -7.43
CA THR A 104 13.08 -18.73 -6.52
C THR A 104 12.63 -18.41 -5.09
N ASP A 105 12.51 -19.43 -4.24
CA ASP A 105 12.32 -19.28 -2.80
C ASP A 105 13.63 -19.00 -2.03
N GLY A 106 14.75 -18.88 -2.75
CA GLY A 106 16.07 -18.60 -2.19
C GLY A 106 16.22 -17.17 -1.68
N ASP A 107 15.50 -16.20 -2.25
CA ASP A 107 15.61 -14.77 -1.91
C ASP A 107 14.46 -14.30 -0.98
N ASN A 108 14.52 -13.05 -0.52
CA ASN A 108 13.53 -12.44 0.38
C ASN A 108 12.45 -11.61 -0.35
N GLN A 109 12.40 -11.71 -1.67
CA GLN A 109 11.55 -10.89 -2.54
C GLN A 109 10.09 -11.37 -2.67
N ILE A 110 9.71 -12.39 -1.92
CA ILE A 110 8.44 -13.10 -2.07
C ILE A 110 7.44 -12.68 -0.98
N TRP A 111 6.24 -12.30 -1.41
CA TRP A 111 5.21 -11.67 -0.58
C TRP A 111 3.86 -12.40 -0.64
N ASN A 112 3.02 -12.17 0.36
CA ASN A 112 1.60 -12.55 0.39
C ASN A 112 0.72 -11.30 0.50
N LEU A 113 -0.40 -11.26 -0.23
CA LEU A 113 -1.46 -10.26 -0.10
C LEU A 113 -2.58 -10.85 0.79
N GLU A 114 -2.43 -10.71 2.10
CA GLU A 114 -3.29 -11.32 3.12
C GLU A 114 -4.50 -10.44 3.42
N VAL A 115 -5.68 -10.83 2.93
CA VAL A 115 -6.93 -10.07 3.14
C VAL A 115 -7.29 -9.98 4.62
N LYS A 116 -7.55 -8.75 5.08
CA LYS A 116 -7.99 -8.41 6.43
C LYS A 116 -9.45 -7.97 6.47
N TYR A 117 -9.91 -7.27 5.43
CA TYR A 117 -11.28 -6.78 5.32
C TYR A 117 -11.78 -6.93 3.88
N GLU A 118 -12.58 -7.97 3.60
CA GLU A 118 -13.07 -8.35 2.25
C GLU A 118 -13.72 -7.21 1.43
N LYS A 119 -14.29 -6.20 2.10
CA LYS A 119 -14.98 -5.06 1.47
C LYS A 119 -14.72 -3.73 2.19
N GLY A 120 -13.53 -3.57 2.78
CA GLY A 120 -13.18 -2.38 3.56
C GLY A 120 -12.76 -1.16 2.73
N GLY A 121 -12.32 -1.38 1.48
CA GLY A 121 -11.76 -0.34 0.61
C GLY A 121 -12.79 0.34 -0.30
N PRO A 122 -12.35 1.37 -1.07
CA PRO A 122 -13.21 2.06 -2.04
C PRO A 122 -13.85 1.09 -3.03
N GLY A 123 -15.10 1.36 -3.40
CA GLY A 123 -15.87 0.48 -4.30
C GLY A 123 -16.16 -0.92 -3.73
N GLY A 124 -15.90 -1.16 -2.44
CA GLY A 124 -15.98 -2.49 -1.82
C GLY A 124 -14.78 -3.37 -2.11
N ALA A 125 -13.62 -2.79 -2.46
CA ALA A 125 -12.36 -3.52 -2.59
C ALA A 125 -11.94 -4.18 -1.26
N ALA A 126 -11.20 -5.28 -1.36
CA ALA A 126 -10.58 -5.91 -0.19
C ALA A 126 -9.40 -5.07 0.31
N LEU A 127 -9.31 -4.87 1.62
CA LEU A 127 -8.10 -4.39 2.29
C LEU A 127 -7.27 -5.59 2.72
N PHE A 128 -5.97 -5.55 2.43
CA PHE A 128 -5.00 -6.58 2.77
C PHE A 128 -3.74 -5.98 3.37
N GLN A 129 -2.99 -6.80 4.11
CA GLN A 129 -1.61 -6.52 4.50
C GLN A 129 -0.67 -7.24 3.53
N ILE A 130 0.52 -6.68 3.29
CA ILE A 130 1.54 -7.26 2.39
C ILE A 130 2.61 -7.90 3.28
N ARG A 131 2.58 -9.22 3.46
CA ARG A 131 3.50 -9.95 4.35
C ARG A 131 4.67 -10.55 3.59
N ASN A 132 5.90 -10.34 4.04
CA ASN A 132 7.07 -11.06 3.56
C ASN A 132 7.03 -12.54 3.97
N ILE A 133 7.36 -13.49 3.09
CA ILE A 133 7.30 -14.91 3.46
C ILE A 133 8.51 -15.37 4.31
N LYS A 134 9.63 -14.65 4.36
CA LYS A 134 10.88 -15.13 4.96
C LYS A 134 10.98 -14.83 6.47
N ASP A 135 10.75 -13.59 6.89
CA ASP A 135 10.70 -13.18 8.32
C ASP A 135 9.29 -13.14 8.92
N LYS A 136 8.26 -12.97 8.08
CA LYS A 136 6.84 -12.80 8.42
C LYS A 136 6.42 -11.38 8.85
N PHE A 137 7.22 -10.36 8.60
CA PHE A 137 6.83 -8.96 8.77
C PHE A 137 5.93 -8.45 7.62
N CYS A 138 5.34 -7.28 7.81
CA CYS A 138 4.44 -6.64 6.85
C CYS A 138 4.99 -5.30 6.36
N MET A 139 4.70 -4.95 5.11
CA MET A 139 4.94 -3.60 4.57
C MET A 139 4.12 -2.58 5.35
N ASP A 140 4.84 -1.70 6.03
CA ASP A 140 4.38 -0.77 7.05
C ASP A 140 4.79 0.66 6.70
N LEU A 141 4.13 1.63 7.34
CA LEU A 141 4.51 3.04 7.31
C LEU A 141 4.71 3.49 8.76
N PRO A 142 5.74 4.29 9.08
CA PRO A 142 6.03 4.68 10.46
C PRO A 142 4.80 5.16 11.27
N TYR A 143 4.72 4.70 12.52
CA TYR A 143 3.65 4.96 13.49
C TYR A 143 2.31 4.32 13.09
N HIS A 144 1.18 4.99 13.33
CA HIS A 144 -0.15 4.52 12.92
C HIS A 144 -0.87 5.59 12.09
N GLY A 145 -1.68 5.17 11.13
CA GLY A 145 -2.51 6.04 10.31
C GLY A 145 -1.76 6.71 9.14
N ALA A 146 -2.27 7.85 8.68
CA ALA A 146 -1.84 8.47 7.43
C ALA A 146 -0.36 8.95 7.46
N ALA A 147 0.43 8.52 6.48
CA ALA A 147 1.76 9.06 6.21
C ALA A 147 1.76 10.06 5.03
N ALA A 148 2.88 10.75 4.85
CA ALA A 148 3.09 11.74 3.79
C ALA A 148 3.74 11.11 2.54
N VAL A 149 3.66 11.81 1.42
CA VAL A 149 4.44 11.47 0.22
C VAL A 149 5.94 11.57 0.54
N GLY A 150 6.72 10.61 0.05
CA GLY A 150 8.15 10.46 0.35
C GLY A 150 8.45 9.71 1.65
N THR A 151 7.43 9.32 2.45
CA THR A 151 7.66 8.46 3.61
C THR A 151 8.13 7.07 3.14
N PRO A 152 9.28 6.56 3.63
CA PRO A 152 9.73 5.20 3.32
C PRO A 152 8.75 4.14 3.83
N VAL A 153 8.60 3.07 3.05
CA VAL A 153 7.91 1.84 3.48
C VAL A 153 8.93 0.93 4.16
N THR A 154 8.60 0.48 5.35
CA THR A 154 9.44 -0.35 6.22
C THR A 154 8.76 -1.69 6.51
N GLU A 155 9.44 -2.56 7.24
CA GLU A 155 8.88 -3.79 7.77
C GLU A 155 8.52 -3.67 9.24
N PHE A 156 7.29 -4.06 9.59
CA PHE A 156 6.87 -4.13 10.99
C PHE A 156 6.11 -5.43 11.32
N THR A 157 5.86 -5.68 12.61
CA THR A 157 5.00 -6.80 13.02
C THR A 157 3.60 -6.60 12.48
N CYS A 158 3.09 -7.56 11.70
CA CYS A 158 1.75 -7.49 11.10
C CYS A 158 0.62 -7.36 12.14
N ASP A 159 0.22 -6.13 12.45
CA ASP A 159 -0.66 -5.79 13.57
C ASP A 159 -1.85 -4.90 13.17
N SER A 160 -2.24 -4.91 11.89
CA SER A 160 -3.53 -4.39 11.39
C SER A 160 -4.72 -4.99 12.15
N THR A 161 -5.05 -4.32 13.25
CA THR A 161 -6.12 -4.63 14.22
C THR A 161 -7.33 -3.72 14.03
N THR A 162 -7.15 -2.59 13.34
CA THR A 162 -8.23 -1.66 12.96
C THR A 162 -8.28 -1.48 11.44
N ALA A 163 -9.45 -1.14 10.91
CA ALA A 163 -9.62 -0.90 9.47
C ALA A 163 -8.99 0.42 8.97
N THR A 164 -8.40 1.21 9.88
CA THR A 164 -7.69 2.48 9.62
C THR A 164 -6.21 2.37 9.95
N ASP A 165 -5.70 1.13 9.95
CA ASP A 165 -4.29 0.84 10.13
C ASP A 165 -3.49 1.12 8.85
N ASN A 166 -2.19 1.43 8.98
CA ASN A 166 -1.33 1.86 7.88
C ASN A 166 -0.56 0.74 7.19
N GLN A 167 -0.65 -0.51 7.68
CA GLN A 167 -0.28 -1.70 6.90
C GLN A 167 -1.43 -2.18 5.99
N LEU A 168 -2.57 -1.47 5.94
CA LEU A 168 -3.68 -1.81 5.05
C LEU A 168 -3.54 -1.16 3.67
N TRP A 169 -3.45 -2.03 2.68
CA TRP A 169 -3.34 -1.71 1.26
C TRP A 169 -4.55 -2.24 0.49
N TRP A 170 -4.81 -1.69 -0.70
CA TRP A 170 -5.77 -2.22 -1.67
C TRP A 170 -5.23 -2.14 -3.09
N ILE A 171 -5.71 -3.02 -3.97
CA ILE A 171 -5.32 -3.06 -5.38
C ILE A 171 -6.32 -2.26 -6.22
N ASP A 172 -5.78 -1.32 -6.99
CA ASP A 172 -6.52 -0.52 -7.97
C ASP A 172 -5.99 -0.80 -9.38
N LYS A 173 -6.82 -1.41 -10.23
CA LYS A 173 -6.40 -1.89 -11.56
C LYS A 173 -6.42 -0.76 -12.58
N GLN A 174 -5.29 -0.55 -13.24
CA GLN A 174 -5.09 0.51 -14.23
C GLN A 174 -5.45 0.06 -15.64
N GLU A 175 -5.62 1.02 -16.55
CA GLU A 175 -5.95 0.78 -17.97
C GLU A 175 -4.85 -0.01 -18.72
N SER A 176 -3.60 0.09 -18.25
CA SER A 176 -2.44 -0.71 -18.66
C SER A 176 -2.69 -2.23 -18.50
N GLY A 177 -3.54 -2.60 -17.55
CA GLY A 177 -3.72 -3.97 -17.07
C GLY A 177 -2.93 -4.28 -15.79
N ASP A 178 -1.95 -3.45 -15.44
CA ASP A 178 -1.16 -3.52 -14.20
C ASP A 178 -1.90 -2.80 -13.05
N TYR A 179 -1.24 -2.63 -11.89
CA TYR A 179 -1.91 -2.24 -10.64
C TYR A 179 -1.20 -1.11 -9.90
N TRP A 180 -1.99 -0.16 -9.41
CA TRP A 180 -1.61 0.66 -8.27
C TRP A 180 -1.86 -0.10 -6.98
N ILE A 181 -0.87 -0.13 -6.09
CA ILE A 181 -0.98 -0.68 -4.73
C ILE A 181 -1.13 0.50 -3.80
N ARG A 182 -2.32 0.71 -3.25
CA ARG A 182 -2.67 1.95 -2.54
C ARG A 182 -2.79 1.75 -1.05
N ASN A 183 -2.13 2.59 -0.27
CA ASN A 183 -2.31 2.64 1.17
C ASN A 183 -3.68 3.23 1.51
N PHE A 184 -4.48 2.53 2.31
CA PHE A 184 -5.83 2.94 2.65
C PHE A 184 -5.85 4.13 3.60
N SER A 185 -5.01 4.10 4.64
CA SER A 185 -5.02 5.13 5.68
C SER A 185 -4.37 6.44 5.22
N SER A 186 -3.43 6.37 4.29
CA SER A 186 -2.68 7.53 3.81
C SER A 186 -3.32 8.22 2.60
N ASN A 187 -4.63 8.50 2.65
CA ASN A 187 -5.37 9.22 1.60
C ASN A 187 -5.16 8.64 0.18
N GLN A 188 -5.30 7.31 0.05
CA GLN A 188 -5.19 6.52 -1.17
C GLN A 188 -3.88 6.68 -1.97
N LYS A 189 -2.79 7.10 -1.33
CA LYS A 189 -1.44 7.20 -1.94
C LYS A 189 -0.90 5.82 -2.32
N CYS A 190 -0.02 5.77 -3.31
CA CYS A 190 0.48 4.55 -3.91
C CYS A 190 1.84 4.13 -3.35
N LEU A 191 2.13 2.84 -3.39
CA LEU A 191 3.49 2.32 -3.33
C LEU A 191 4.25 2.77 -4.59
N GLY A 192 5.36 3.48 -4.40
CA GLY A 192 6.28 3.90 -5.45
C GLY A 192 7.73 3.61 -5.06
N VAL A 193 8.67 4.08 -5.89
CA VAL A 193 10.11 3.85 -5.69
C VAL A 193 10.82 5.18 -5.42
N GLU A 194 11.80 5.19 -4.52
CA GLU A 194 12.61 6.38 -4.24
C GLU A 194 13.50 6.74 -5.45
N GLY A 195 13.17 7.84 -6.11
CA GLY A 195 13.92 8.38 -7.23
C GLY A 195 12.99 8.94 -8.30
N ALA A 196 13.49 9.02 -9.53
CA ALA A 196 12.66 9.34 -10.71
C ALA A 196 12.84 8.22 -11.74
N ASN A 197 11.78 7.86 -12.46
CA ASN A 197 11.79 6.78 -13.46
C ASN A 197 12.16 5.40 -12.87
N GLY A 198 11.66 5.06 -11.67
CA GLY A 198 11.89 3.75 -11.07
C GLY A 198 13.20 3.61 -10.31
N GLY A 199 13.85 4.71 -9.94
CA GLY A 199 15.01 4.72 -9.04
C GLY A 199 16.24 3.94 -9.51
N ALA A 200 17.16 3.69 -8.58
CA ALA A 200 18.37 2.88 -8.77
C ALA A 200 18.21 1.50 -8.11
N LEU A 201 19.17 0.60 -8.36
CA LEU A 201 19.29 -0.64 -7.58
C LEU A 201 19.37 -0.28 -6.08
N PHE A 202 18.56 -0.95 -5.26
CA PHE A 202 18.38 -0.69 -3.82
C PHE A 202 17.76 0.67 -3.45
N SER A 203 17.11 1.38 -4.40
CA SER A 203 16.17 2.44 -4.03
C SER A 203 15.09 1.90 -3.10
N LYS A 204 14.73 2.68 -2.09
CA LYS A 204 13.69 2.30 -1.12
C LYS A 204 12.32 2.34 -1.75
N MET A 205 11.39 1.56 -1.20
CA MET A 205 9.96 1.77 -1.45
C MET A 205 9.50 2.98 -0.65
N VAL A 206 8.63 3.79 -1.24
CA VAL A 206 8.07 5.00 -0.62
C VAL A 206 6.58 5.08 -0.87
N LEU A 207 5.89 5.85 -0.03
CA LEU A 207 4.54 6.30 -0.29
C LEU A 207 4.57 7.49 -1.25
N ASP A 208 3.78 7.47 -2.33
CA ASP A 208 3.79 8.53 -3.35
C ASP A 208 2.39 8.86 -3.92
N ASN A 209 2.30 9.94 -4.69
CA ASN A 209 1.17 10.23 -5.54
C ASN A 209 1.09 9.20 -6.66
N CYS A 210 -0.11 8.65 -6.87
CA CYS A 210 -0.34 7.66 -7.91
C CYS A 210 -0.19 8.24 -9.32
N SER A 211 0.60 7.56 -10.16
CA SER A 211 0.87 7.94 -11.56
C SER A 211 0.95 6.69 -12.45
N ASN A 212 0.51 6.83 -13.70
CA ASN A 212 0.65 5.81 -14.77
C ASN A 212 1.74 6.20 -15.79
N VAL A 213 2.62 7.14 -15.42
CA VAL A 213 3.73 7.62 -16.26
C VAL A 213 5.08 7.69 -15.50
N ASP A 214 5.12 7.14 -14.29
CA ASP A 214 6.35 6.98 -13.48
C ASP A 214 6.37 5.58 -12.85
N ASP A 215 6.75 5.41 -11.58
CA ASP A 215 7.04 4.10 -10.97
C ASP A 215 6.02 3.57 -9.94
N GLN A 216 4.79 4.07 -9.93
CA GLN A 216 3.75 3.62 -8.98
C GLN A 216 2.91 2.43 -9.50
N GLU A 217 3.15 1.95 -10.73
CA GLU A 217 2.48 0.75 -11.29
C GLU A 217 3.28 -0.55 -11.05
N TRP A 218 2.56 -1.60 -10.67
CA TRP A 218 3.09 -2.88 -10.22
C TRP A 218 2.44 -4.08 -10.90
N LYS A 219 3.27 -5.09 -11.19
CA LYS A 219 2.87 -6.43 -11.63
C LYS A 219 2.89 -7.38 -10.45
N ILE A 220 1.75 -8.04 -10.23
CA ILE A 220 1.62 -9.16 -9.29
C ILE A 220 1.95 -10.44 -10.07
N ILE A 221 3.15 -10.96 -9.87
CA ILE A 221 3.67 -12.12 -10.61
C ILE A 221 3.69 -13.32 -9.67
N HIS A 222 3.08 -14.42 -10.08
CA HIS A 222 3.31 -15.72 -9.42
C HIS A 222 4.59 -16.30 -10.04
N PRO A 223 5.66 -16.58 -9.27
CA PRO A 223 6.86 -17.23 -9.74
C PRO A 223 6.54 -18.57 -10.40
N ASN A 224 7.36 -18.96 -11.38
CA ASN A 224 7.26 -20.30 -11.92
C ASN A 224 7.71 -21.28 -10.85
N LYS A 225 6.85 -22.23 -10.46
CA LYS A 225 7.28 -23.36 -9.62
C LYS A 225 8.34 -24.14 -10.40
N GLY A 226 9.56 -24.19 -9.86
CA GLY A 226 10.62 -25.11 -10.31
C GLY A 226 10.25 -26.57 -10.12
#